data_AF-A0A0F8ZHF3-F1
#
_entry.id   AF-A0A0F8ZHF3-F1
#
_cell.length_a   1.000
_cell.length_b   1.000
_cell.length_c   1.000
_cell.angle_alpha   90.00
_cell.angle_beta   90.00
_cell.angle_gamma   90.00
#
_symmetry.space_group_name_H-M   'P 1'
#
loop_
_entity.id
_entity.type
_entity.pdbx_description
1 polymer ?
#
loop_
_entity_poly.entity_id
_entity_poly.type
_entity_poly.pdbx_seq_one_letter_code
_entity_poly.pdbx_strand_id
1 'polypeptide(L)' 'SGSDATVIIVSEETGIISLALDGNLIRNVSEAQLRRYLNTAVVETTPIVERMKQTETTSAKVGKKTENRKPQQNA' A
#
# COMPACT_ATOMS: atom_id res chain seq x y z
N SER A 1 -12.34 -35.61 2.67
CA SER A 1 -12.20 -34.24 3.20
C SER A 1 -11.13 -33.51 2.42
N GLY A 2 -11.39 -32.27 2.00
CA GLY A 2 -10.41 -31.40 1.33
C GLY A 2 -9.70 -30.48 2.33
N SER A 3 -8.65 -29.80 1.88
CA SER A 3 -7.92 -28.77 2.63
C SER A 3 -8.41 -27.38 2.21
N ASP A 4 -8.26 -26.41 3.12
CA ASP A 4 -8.42 -24.97 2.97
C ASP A 4 -7.16 -24.27 2.43
N ALA A 5 -6.22 -25.03 1.86
CA ALA A 5 -4.95 -24.50 1.36
C ALA A 5 -5.16 -23.51 0.19
N THR A 6 -4.44 -22.38 0.26
CA THR A 6 -4.22 -21.49 -0.89
C THR A 6 -3.01 -21.99 -1.68
N VAL A 7 -3.18 -22.27 -2.98
CA VAL A 7 -2.11 -22.79 -3.84
C VAL A 7 -1.81 -21.81 -4.97
N ILE A 8 -0.54 -21.44 -5.12
CA ILE A 8 -0.04 -20.63 -6.24
C ILE A 8 0.62 -21.57 -7.25
N ILE A 9 0.24 -21.43 -8.51
CA ILE A 9 0.78 -22.20 -9.62
C ILE A 9 1.47 -21.22 -10.56
N VAL A 10 2.71 -21.51 -10.93
CA VAL A 10 3.46 -20.72 -11.91
C VAL A 10 3.74 -21.62 -13.10
N SER A 11 3.35 -21.19 -14.30
CA SER A 11 3.77 -21.86 -15.52
C SER A 11 5.29 -21.70 -15.67
N GLU A 12 6.01 -22.81 -15.80
CA GLU A 12 7.46 -22.80 -15.99
C GLU A 12 7.88 -22.02 -17.24
N GLU A 13 7.23 -22.32 -18.37
CA GLU A 13 7.57 -21.73 -19.67
C GLU A 13 7.19 -20.25 -19.79
N THR A 14 6.01 -19.88 -19.30
CA THR A 14 5.42 -18.56 -19.57
C THR A 14 5.41 -17.62 -18.38
N GLY A 15 5.70 -18.14 -17.18
CA GLY A 15 5.56 -17.38 -15.94
C GLY A 15 4.12 -17.02 -15.57
N ILE A 16 3.11 -17.46 -16.35
CA ILE A 16 1.70 -17.18 -16.06
C ILE A 16 1.35 -17.73 -14.68
N ILE A 17 0.77 -16.87 -13.84
CA ILE A 17 0.37 -17.22 -12.47
C ILE A 17 -1.11 -17.64 -12.46
N SER A 18 -1.41 -18.71 -11.75
CA SER A 18 -2.76 -19.15 -11.41
C SER A 18 -2.89 -19.38 -9.91
N LEU A 19 -4.10 -19.24 -9.37
CA LEU A 19 -4.40 -19.43 -7.96
C LEU A 19 -5.49 -20.48 -7.81
N ALA A 20 -5.31 -21.45 -6.92
CA ALA A 20 -6.38 -22.34 -6.47
C ALA A 20 -6.76 -21.99 -5.02
N LEU A 21 -8.03 -21.67 -4.83
CA LEU A 21 -8.62 -21.25 -3.56
C LEU A 21 -10.07 -21.76 -3.50
N ASP A 22 -10.48 -22.33 -2.36
CA ASP A 22 -11.86 -22.80 -2.14
C ASP A 22 -12.39 -23.73 -3.24
N GLY A 23 -11.51 -24.59 -3.77
CA GLY A 23 -11.83 -25.50 -4.86
C GLY A 23 -11.97 -24.85 -6.25
N ASN A 24 -11.71 -23.54 -6.38
CA ASN A 24 -11.76 -22.82 -7.65
C ASN A 24 -10.37 -22.51 -8.18
N LEU A 25 -10.17 -22.69 -9.49
CA LEU A 25 -8.93 -22.34 -10.18
C LEU A 25 -9.12 -21.02 -10.96
N ILE A 26 -8.38 -19.99 -10.57
CA ILE A 26 -8.32 -18.70 -11.25
C ILE A 26 -7.02 -18.65 -12.06
N ARG A 27 -7.15 -18.57 -13.38
CA ARG A 27 -6.00 -18.56 -14.31
C ARG A 27 -5.61 -17.14 -14.70
N ASN A 28 -4.35 -16.97 -15.10
CA ASN A 28 -3.81 -15.72 -15.63
C ASN A 28 -4.04 -14.52 -14.71
N VAL A 29 -3.66 -14.71 -13.44
CA VAL A 29 -3.81 -13.71 -12.39
C VAL A 29 -2.73 -12.65 -12.56
N SER A 30 -3.13 -11.38 -12.64
CA SER A 30 -2.17 -10.26 -12.64
C SER A 30 -1.52 -10.09 -11.26
N GLU A 31 -0.34 -9.47 -11.21
CA GLU A 31 0.35 -9.16 -9.95
C GLU A 31 -0.56 -8.44 -8.94
N ALA A 32 -1.29 -7.42 -9.41
CA ALA A 32 -2.20 -6.64 -8.58
C ALA A 32 -3.35 -7.50 -8.01
N GLN A 33 -3.87 -8.46 -8.77
CA GLN A 33 -4.88 -9.40 -8.31
C GLN A 33 -4.28 -10.40 -7.31
N LEU A 34 -3.12 -10.98 -7.62
CA LEU A 34 -2.43 -11.92 -6.73
C LEU A 34 -2.14 -11.29 -5.37
N ARG A 35 -1.63 -10.05 -5.36
CA ARG A 35 -1.33 -9.30 -4.13
C ARG A 35 -2.58 -9.06 -3.28
N ARG A 36 -3.73 -8.77 -3.91
CA ARG A 36 -5.01 -8.62 -3.20
C ARG A 36 -5.46 -9.94 -2.59
N TYR A 37 -5.44 -11.03 -3.36
CA TYR A 37 -5.82 -12.35 -2.86
C TYR A 37 -4.96 -12.79 -1.68
N LEU A 38 -3.64 -12.62 -1.77
CA LEU A 38 -2.73 -13.01 -0.69
C LEU A 38 -2.88 -12.12 0.55
N ASN A 39 -3.10 -10.82 0.40
CA ASN A 39 -3.35 -9.94 1.55
C ASN A 39 -4.64 -10.31 2.29
N THR A 40 -5.69 -10.74 1.58
CA THR A 40 -6.95 -11.15 2.20
C THR A 40 -6.89 -12.57 2.79
N ALA A 41 -6.22 -13.49 2.11
CA ALA A 41 -6.22 -14.91 2.48
C ALA A 41 -5.14 -15.27 3.52
N VAL A 42 -4.02 -14.55 3.55
CA VAL A 42 -2.82 -14.95 4.33
C VAL A 42 -2.50 -13.99 5.46
N VAL A 43 -2.94 -12.74 5.38
CA VAL A 43 -2.59 -11.73 6.38
C VAL A 43 -3.80 -11.38 7.22
N GLU A 44 -3.71 -11.59 8.53
CA GLU A 44 -4.56 -10.92 9.52
C GLU A 44 -4.21 -9.42 9.56
N THR A 45 -4.41 -8.68 8.46
CA THR A 45 -4.23 -7.24 8.51
C THR A 45 -5.41 -6.63 9.25
N THR A 46 -5.14 -6.11 10.44
CA THR A 46 -5.97 -5.06 11.05
C THR A 46 -6.28 -3.99 10.00
N PRO A 47 -7.56 -3.58 9.86
CA PRO A 47 -7.96 -2.67 8.80
C PRO A 47 -7.22 -1.34 8.91
N ILE A 48 -6.88 -0.74 7.76
CA ILE A 48 -6.08 0.49 7.57
C ILE A 48 -6.82 1.76 8.06
N VAL A 49 -7.69 1.65 9.06
CA VAL A 49 -8.37 2.81 9.66
C VAL A 49 -7.39 3.63 10.51
N GLU A 50 -6.29 3.03 10.96
CA GLU A 50 -5.35 3.67 11.90
C GLU A 50 -4.39 4.68 11.23
N ARG A 51 -4.21 4.63 9.91
CA ARG A 51 -3.27 5.53 9.19
C ARG A 51 -3.86 6.90 8.84
N MET A 52 -5.16 7.12 9.01
CA MET A 52 -5.81 8.40 8.70
C MET A 52 -5.82 9.41 9.86
N LYS A 53 -5.41 9.04 11.08
CA LYS A 53 -5.39 9.97 12.22
C LYS A 53 -4.11 10.82 12.36
N GLN A 54 -3.07 10.57 11.57
CA GLN A 54 -1.77 11.26 11.72
C GLN A 54 -1.58 12.49 10.80
N THR A 55 -2.56 12.84 9.97
CA THR A 55 -2.44 14.00 9.07
C THR A 55 -2.95 15.32 9.63
N GLU A 56 -3.43 15.38 10.89
CA GLU A 56 -4.04 16.61 11.44
C GLU A 56 -3.15 17.45 12.37
N THR A 57 -1.92 17.03 12.74
CA THR A 57 -1.14 17.75 13.78
C THR A 57 0.14 18.46 13.35
N THR A 58 0.48 18.49 12.06
CA THR A 58 1.77 19.10 11.58
C THR A 58 1.63 20.34 10.71
N SER A 59 0.57 21.14 10.89
CA SER A 59 0.43 22.46 10.24
C SER A 59 0.18 23.56 11.28
N ALA A 60 1.19 23.91 12.08
CA ALA A 60 1.11 25.12 12.92
C ALA A 60 2.44 25.83 13.23
N LYS A 61 3.60 25.39 12.73
CA LYS A 61 4.90 26.06 13.03
C LYS A 61 5.88 26.06 11.86
N VAL A 62 5.54 26.75 10.77
CA VAL A 62 6.54 27.23 9.80
C VAL A 62 6.27 28.70 9.51
N GLY A 63 7.25 29.55 9.83
CA GLY A 63 7.39 30.88 9.21
C GLY A 63 7.30 32.08 10.14
N LYS A 64 8.37 32.38 10.91
CA LYS A 64 8.84 33.76 11.16
C LYS A 64 10.35 33.78 11.44
N LYS A 65 11.18 33.86 10.39
CA LYS A 65 12.55 34.38 10.50
C LYS A 65 13.05 34.90 9.14
N THR A 66 13.11 36.22 9.01
CA THR A 66 14.00 37.03 8.14
C THR A 66 13.71 38.49 8.52
N GLU A 67 14.41 39.09 9.47
CA GLU A 67 15.70 39.77 9.28
C GLU A 67 15.73 40.58 7.97
N ASN A 68 15.22 41.81 8.04
CA ASN A 68 15.35 42.78 6.96
C ASN A 68 16.38 43.85 7.34
N ARG A 69 17.46 43.87 6.56
CA ARG A 69 18.54 44.86 6.59
C ARG A 69 17.98 46.25 6.27
N LYS A 70 18.46 47.27 6.98
CA LYS A 70 18.22 48.68 6.66
C LYS A 70 18.76 49.02 5.27
N PRO A 71 18.06 49.84 4.48
CA PRO A 71 18.69 50.75 3.54
C PRO A 71 18.71 52.18 4.11
N GLN A 72 19.80 52.87 3.81
CA GLN A 72 20.12 54.26 4.10
C GLN A 72 19.47 55.20 3.06
N GLN A 73 19.38 56.51 3.38
CA GLN A 73 19.22 57.68 2.46
C GLN A 73 17.77 58.01 1.99
N ASN A 74 17.24 59.25 1.93
CA ASN A 74 17.71 60.66 2.03
C ASN A 74 16.53 61.60 2.42
N ALA A 75 16.82 62.74 3.05
CA ALA A 75 16.16 64.05 2.86
C ALA A 75 16.96 65.14 3.59
#